data_AF-L8LS10-F1
#
_entry.id   AF-L8LS10-F1
#
_cell.length_a   1.000
_cell.length_b   1.000
_cell.length_c   1.000
_cell.angle_alpha   90.00
_cell.angle_beta   90.00
_cell.angle_gamma   90.00
#
_symmetry.space_group_name_H-M   'P 1'
#
loop_
_entity.id
_entity.type
_entity.pdbx_description
1 polymer ?
#
loop_
_entity_poly.entity_id
_entity_poly.type
_entity_poly.pdbx_seq_one_letter_code
_entity_poly.pdbx_strand_id
1 'polypeptide(L)' 'MAHNLKVYLDVCCLNRPFDDQTQPRIRLESEAVTSILICCQSLKWELISSTVIESEIEQTPLSTRKLQLQES' A
#
# COMPACT_ATOMS: atom_id res chain seq x y z
N MET A 1 -12.80 6.69 -23.74
CA MET A 1 -12.31 6.84 -22.36
C MET A 1 -11.32 5.72 -22.11
N ALA A 2 -10.05 6.03 -21.84
CA ALA A 2 -9.08 5.01 -21.48
C ALA A 2 -9.48 4.43 -20.13
N HIS A 3 -9.70 3.12 -20.05
CA HIS A 3 -9.85 2.46 -18.75
C HIS A 3 -8.46 2.38 -18.14
N ASN A 4 -8.24 3.10 -17.05
CA ASN A 4 -7.04 2.93 -16.25
C ASN A 4 -7.12 1.55 -15.57
N LEU A 5 -6.08 0.73 -15.75
CA LEU A 5 -6.01 -0.57 -15.12
C LEU A 5 -5.82 -0.37 -13.62
N LYS A 6 -6.76 -0.86 -12.82
CA LYS A 6 -6.67 -0.81 -11.35
C LYS A 6 -5.94 -2.04 -10.85
N VAL A 7 -4.90 -1.84 -10.06
CA VAL A 7 -4.05 -2.91 -9.54
C VAL A 7 -4.06 -2.86 -8.02
N TYR A 8 -4.44 -3.97 -7.37
CA TYR A 8 -4.32 -4.12 -5.92
C TYR A 8 -3.04 -4.87 -5.60
N LEU A 9 -2.28 -4.37 -4.64
CA LEU A 9 -1.05 -5.01 -4.18
C LEU A 9 -1.11 -5.19 -2.66
N ASP A 10 -0.82 -6.41 -2.20
CA ASP A 10 -0.73 -6.70 -0.77
C ASP A 10 0.50 -6.00 -0.16
N VAL A 11 0.37 -5.55 1.09
CA VAL A 11 1.45 -4.89 1.84
C VAL A 11 2.67 -5.81 1.99
N CYS A 12 2.46 -7.12 2.10
CA CYS A 12 3.58 -8.07 2.15
C CYS A 12 4.37 -8.11 0.83
N CYS A 13 3.73 -7.84 -0.31
CA CYS A 13 4.41 -7.76 -1.61
C CYS A 13 5.30 -6.51 -1.69
N LEU A 14 4.86 -5.39 -1.11
CA LEU A 14 5.67 -4.16 -1.01
C LEU A 14 6.92 -4.34 -0.15
N ASN A 15 6.90 -5.31 0.77
CA ASN A 15 8.04 -5.61 1.64
C ASN A 15 9.09 -6.52 0.99
N ARG A 16 8.75 -7.22 -0.11
CA ARG A 16 9.67 -8.15 -0.80
C ARG A 16 11.02 -7.55 -1.18
N PRO A 17 11.13 -6.31 -1.68
CA PRO A 17 12.43 -5.69 -1.98
C PRO A 17 13.34 -5.52 -0.76
N PHE A 18 12.78 -5.57 0.45
CA PHE A 18 13.52 -5.44 1.71
C PHE A 18 13.80 -6.80 2.38
N ASP A 19 13.22 -7.89 1.87
CA ASP A 19 13.50 -9.26 2.31
C ASP A 19 14.90 -9.71 1.85
N ASP A 20 15.36 -10.86 2.37
CA ASP A 20 16.63 -11.47 2.00
C ASP A 20 16.72 -11.83 0.50
N GLN A 21 17.43 -10.98 -0.24
CA GLN A 21 17.63 -11.10 -1.69
C GLN A 21 18.58 -12.23 -2.10
N THR A 22 19.19 -12.94 -1.15
CA THR A 22 20.03 -14.12 -1.47
C THR A 22 19.20 -15.26 -2.04
N GLN A 23 17.89 -15.29 -1.75
CA GLN A 23 16.95 -16.25 -2.32
C GLN A 23 16.49 -15.77 -3.71
N PRO A 24 16.77 -16.53 -4.79
CA PRO A 24 16.42 -16.12 -6.16
C PRO A 24 14.92 -15.84 -6.36
N ARG A 25 14.06 -16.56 -5.64
CA ARG A 25 12.61 -16.35 -5.64
C ARG A 25 12.25 -14.95 -5.13
N ILE A 26 12.79 -14.54 -3.98
CA ILE A 26 12.51 -13.24 -3.37
C ILE A 26 12.98 -12.11 -4.30
N ARG A 27 14.13 -12.30 -4.95
CA ARG A 27 14.63 -11.34 -5.94
C ARG A 27 13.68 -11.15 -7.12
N LEU A 28 13.20 -12.26 -7.70
CA LEU A 28 12.25 -12.21 -8.82
C LEU A 28 10.90 -11.60 -8.41
N GLU A 29 10.39 -11.96 -7.22
CA GLU A 29 9.18 -11.36 -6.68
C GLU A 29 9.35 -9.84 -6.47
N SER A 30 10.51 -9.41 -5.97
CA SER A 30 10.84 -7.99 -5.78
C SER A 30 10.89 -7.22 -7.10
N GLU A 31 11.57 -7.77 -8.11
CA GLU A 31 11.65 -7.17 -9.45
C GLU A 31 10.26 -7.03 -10.11
N ALA A 32 9.41 -8.04 -9.95
CA ALA A 32 8.03 -8.00 -10.43
C ALA A 32 7.23 -6.88 -9.75
N VAL A 33 7.32 -6.77 -8.41
CA VAL A 33 6.65 -5.71 -7.64
C VAL A 33 7.14 -4.32 -8.07
N THR A 34 8.46 -4.13 -8.19
CA THR A 34 9.02 -2.85 -8.65
C THR A 34 8.54 -2.48 -10.06
N SER A 35 8.46 -3.46 -10.97
CA SER A 35 7.97 -3.23 -12.33
C SER A 35 6.50 -2.78 -12.37
N ILE A 36 5.66 -3.36 -11.51
CA ILE A 36 4.26 -2.95 -11.33
C ILE A 36 4.20 -1.51 -10.82
N LEU A 37 4.99 -1.15 -9.81
CA LEU A 37 5.03 0.20 -9.25
C LEU A 37 5.47 1.26 -10.28
N ILE A 38 6.47 0.95 -11.13
CA ILE A 38 6.90 1.83 -12.22
C ILE A 38 5.77 2.06 -13.23
N CYS A 39 4.98 1.02 -13.54
CA CYS A 39 3.82 1.13 -14.43
C CYS A 39 2.71 2.01 -13.81
N CYS A 40 2.51 1.93 -12.49
CA CYS A 40 1.61 2.80 -11.76
C CYS A 40 2.09 4.27 -11.77
N GLN A 41 3.39 4.51 -11.54
CA GLN A 41 3.99 5.86 -11.61
C GLN A 41 3.89 6.48 -13.01
N SER A 42 3.93 5.64 -14.06
CA SER A 42 3.79 6.08 -15.46
C SER A 42 2.35 6.50 -15.83
N LEU A 43 1.45 6.66 -14.85
CA LEU A 43 0.03 7.01 -15.00
C LEU A 43 -0.78 6.06 -15.90
N LYS A 44 -0.24 4.86 -16.18
CA LYS A 44 -0.93 3.83 -16.97
C LYS A 44 -1.85 3.01 -16.09
N TRP A 45 -1.43 2.74 -14.85
CA TRP A 45 -2.15 1.91 -13.88
C TRP A 45 -2.44 2.73 -12.62
N GLU A 46 -3.59 2.47 -12.01
CA GLU A 46 -4.02 3.06 -10.75
C GLU A 46 -3.77 2.03 -9.65
N LEU A 47 -2.81 2.31 -8.76
CA LEU A 47 -2.52 1.44 -7.62
C LEU A 47 -3.60 1.66 -6.56
N ILE A 48 -4.43 0.64 -6.35
CA ILE A 48 -5.40 0.59 -5.27
C ILE A 48 -4.67 -0.03 -4.07
N SER A 49 -4.20 0.81 -3.17
CA SER A 49 -3.67 0.35 -1.90
C SER A 49 -4.82 -0.05 -0.98
N SER A 50 -4.59 -1.09 -0.18
CA SER A 50 -5.47 -1.45 0.93
C SER A 50 -5.36 -0.40 2.02
N THR A 51 -6.06 0.70 1.85
CA THR A 51 -6.37 1.60 2.93
C THR A 51 -7.47 0.97 3.80
N VAL A 52 -7.26 -0.27 4.25
CA VAL A 52 -8.03 -0.87 5.36
C VAL A 52 -8.01 0.10 6.54
N ILE A 53 -6.92 0.87 6.70
CA ILE A 53 -6.82 2.01 7.62
C ILE A 53 -7.73 3.20 7.24
N GLU A 54 -7.90 3.60 5.97
CA GLU A 54 -8.86 4.70 5.64
C GLU A 54 -10.31 4.24 5.80
N SER A 55 -10.63 2.99 5.47
CA SER A 55 -11.98 2.45 5.69
C SER A 55 -12.29 2.16 7.16
N GLU A 56 -11.30 1.82 7.98
CA GLU A 56 -11.43 1.72 9.45
C GLU A 56 -11.48 3.10 10.11
N ILE A 57 -10.73 4.09 9.60
CA ILE A 57 -10.80 5.49 10.07
C ILE A 57 -12.14 6.13 9.70
N GLU A 58 -12.68 5.90 8.50
CA GLU A 58 -13.99 6.42 8.08
C GLU A 58 -15.16 5.71 8.79
N GLN A 59 -15.00 4.44 9.18
CA GLN A 59 -16.00 3.69 9.95
C GLN A 59 -15.83 3.78 11.46
N THR A 60 -14.79 4.44 11.97
CA THR A 60 -14.68 4.78 13.39
C THR A 60 -15.48 6.06 13.63
N PRO A 61 -16.69 6.00 14.21
CA PRO A 61 -17.37 7.21 14.62
C PRO A 61 -16.49 7.86 15.69
N LEU A 62 -16.27 9.16 15.56
CA LEU A 62 -15.70 10.04 16.57
C LEU A 62 -16.48 9.91 17.89
N SER A 63 -16.21 8.88 18.67
CA SER A 63 -16.62 8.75 20.06
C SER A 63 -15.38 8.48 20.90
N THR A 64 -14.96 9.54 21.59
CA THR A 64 -14.01 9.56 22.71
C THR A 64 -12.51 9.43 22.37
N ARG A 65 -11.89 10.57 22.07
CA ARG A 65 -10.66 11.03 22.76
C ARG A 65 -10.49 12.56 22.65
N LYS A 66 -11.50 13.29 23.13
CA LYS A 66 -11.22 14.49 23.94
C LYS A 66 -10.79 13.98 25.30
N LEU A 67 -9.49 13.95 25.59
CA LEU A 67 -8.87 14.07 26.93
C LEU A 67 -7.38 13.68 26.80
N GLN A 68 -6.52 14.55 27.32
CA GLN A 68 -5.05 14.50 27.36
C GLN A 68 -4.27 15.27 26.28
N LEU A 69 -4.64 16.53 26.03
CA LEU A 69 -3.67 17.57 25.66
C LEU A 69 -3.82 18.88 26.46
N GLN A 70 -4.38 18.84 27.68
CA GLN A 70 -4.29 19.94 28.65
C GLN A 70 -4.38 19.41 30.08
N GLU A 71 -3.29 18.85 30.61
CA GLU A 71 -2.84 18.90 32.02
C GLU A 71 -1.33 18.58 31.91
N SER A 72 -0.37 19.51 31.99
CA SER A 72 -0.18 20.65 32.91
C SER A 72 0.63 21.76 32.24
#